data_AF-A0A975E9E7-F1
#
_entry.id   AF-A0A975E9E7-F1
#
_cell.length_a   1.000
_cell.length_b   1.000
_cell.length_c   1.000
_cell.angle_alpha   90.00
_cell.angle_beta   90.00
_cell.angle_gamma   90.00
#
_symmetry.space_group_name_H-M   'P 1'
#
loop_
_entity.id
_entity.type
_entity.pdbx_description
1 polymer ?
#
loop_
_entity_poly.entity_id
_entity_poly.type
_entity_poly.pdbx_seq_one_letter_code
_entity_poly.pdbx_strand_id
1 'polypeptide(L)'
;MHLSEAEFIEVAKRFLAINVQAAQAYNQAQAALQLDVVLSQDRLCTAAGTQMSLQTLEQLSALTKAHKATFQQVVLGATSALVETMSGMPEALQQEHRSSLVTTVNLHLSAQSDFYAGRERWIQAANAICHLVEARRATSHFGEHGIVFADDRDADTLDAHLQVIEEVHQQEVVRMNERLSRMAQSAAILGIRPLG
;
A
#
# COMPACT_ATOMS: atom_id res chain seq x y z
N MET A 1 -0.24 4.17 37.63
CA MET A 1 0.30 4.60 36.33
C MET A 1 1.36 5.66 36.61
N HIS A 2 2.61 5.38 36.26
CA HIS A 2 3.72 6.33 36.43
C HIS A 2 3.56 7.49 35.42
N LEU A 3 4.04 8.71 35.74
CA LEU A 3 3.88 9.87 34.84
C LEU A 3 4.46 9.60 33.44
N SER A 4 5.64 8.97 33.40
CA SER A 4 6.32 8.59 32.14
C SER A 4 5.61 7.49 31.35
N GLU A 5 4.81 6.64 32.01
CA GLU A 5 3.99 5.61 31.37
C GLU A 5 2.79 6.24 30.67
N ALA A 6 2.18 7.23 31.31
CA ALA A 6 1.12 8.04 30.70
C ALA A 6 1.63 8.82 29.48
N GLU A 7 2.82 9.43 29.59
CA GLU A 7 3.47 10.15 28.48
C GLU A 7 3.80 9.23 27.31
N PHE A 8 4.33 8.03 27.57
CA PHE A 8 4.58 7.02 26.54
C PHE A 8 3.30 6.61 25.80
N ILE A 9 2.21 6.39 26.54
CA ILE A 9 0.89 6.07 25.95
C ILE A 9 0.38 7.22 25.08
N GLU A 10 0.49 8.48 25.54
CA GLU A 10 0.04 9.64 24.77
C GLU A 10 0.87 9.86 23.50
N VAL A 11 2.19 9.66 23.56
CA VAL A 11 3.07 9.64 22.40
C VAL A 11 2.61 8.56 21.41
N ALA A 12 2.39 7.33 21.87
CA ALA A 12 1.94 6.23 21.03
C ALA A 12 0.59 6.54 20.34
N LYS A 13 -0.39 7.07 21.08
CA LYS A 13 -1.70 7.46 20.55
C LYS A 13 -1.59 8.54 19.48
N ARG A 14 -0.77 9.57 19.71
CA ARG A 14 -0.57 10.66 18.74
C ARG A 14 -0.02 10.13 17.42
N PHE A 15 0.99 9.27 17.47
CA PHE A 15 1.57 8.68 16.26
C PHE A 15 0.62 7.70 15.57
N LEU A 16 -0.21 6.96 16.32
CA LEU A 16 -1.27 6.15 15.75
C LEU A 16 -2.28 7.03 14.98
N ALA A 17 -2.73 8.14 15.57
CA ALA A 17 -3.67 9.05 14.92
C ALA A 17 -3.12 9.64 13.60
N ILE A 18 -1.85 10.05 13.60
CA ILE A 18 -1.17 10.56 12.39
C ILE A 18 -1.11 9.49 11.31
N ASN A 19 -0.73 8.25 11.66
CA ASN A 19 -0.67 7.15 10.69
C ASN A 19 -2.04 6.80 10.12
N VAL A 20 -3.09 6.79 10.95
CA VAL A 20 -4.47 6.56 10.49
C VAL A 20 -4.91 7.64 9.51
N GLN A 21 -4.65 8.91 9.82
CA GLN A 21 -4.97 10.02 8.92
C GLN A 21 -4.21 9.93 7.60
N ALA A 22 -2.91 9.62 7.63
CA ALA A 22 -2.10 9.45 6.43
C ALA A 22 -2.61 8.30 5.55
N ALA A 23 -2.96 7.16 6.15
CA ALA A 23 -3.52 6.02 5.42
C ALA A 23 -4.91 6.33 4.83
N GLN A 24 -5.78 7.04 5.57
CA GLN A 24 -7.08 7.47 5.07
C GLN A 24 -6.95 8.42 3.88
N ALA A 25 -6.07 9.42 3.99
CA ALA A 25 -5.79 10.37 2.91
C ALA A 25 -5.26 9.66 1.66
N TYR A 26 -4.34 8.71 1.84
CA TYR A 26 -3.85 7.88 0.74
C TYR A 26 -4.97 7.08 0.08
N ASN A 27 -5.79 6.37 0.86
CA ASN A 27 -6.88 5.55 0.33
C ASN A 27 -7.93 6.38 -0.41
N GLN A 28 -8.26 7.57 0.11
CA GLN A 28 -9.20 8.49 -0.53
C GLN A 28 -8.63 9.01 -1.86
N ALA A 29 -7.38 9.43 -1.88
CA ALA A 29 -6.72 9.89 -3.11
C ALA A 29 -6.60 8.75 -4.13
N GLN A 30 -6.28 7.52 -3.70
CA GLN A 30 -6.23 6.35 -4.56
C GLN A 30 -7.61 6.00 -5.14
N ALA A 31 -8.68 6.04 -4.34
CA ALA A 31 -10.03 5.77 -4.82
C ALA A 31 -10.47 6.77 -5.91
N ALA A 32 -10.05 8.03 -5.81
CA ALA A 32 -10.32 9.04 -6.82
C ALA A 32 -9.65 8.76 -8.18
N LEU A 33 -8.59 7.95 -8.21
CA LEU A 33 -7.89 7.58 -9.44
C LEU A 33 -8.60 6.50 -10.26
N GLN A 34 -9.61 5.82 -9.69
CA GLN A 34 -10.39 4.76 -10.36
C GLN A 34 -9.48 3.72 -11.04
N LEU A 35 -8.65 3.04 -10.22
CA LEU A 35 -7.62 2.12 -10.72
C LEU A 35 -8.18 0.91 -11.46
N ASP A 36 -9.44 0.55 -11.18
CA ASP A 36 -10.20 -0.52 -11.82
C ASP A 36 -10.41 -0.30 -13.32
N VAL A 37 -10.46 0.95 -13.77
CA VAL A 37 -10.64 1.27 -15.20
C VAL A 37 -9.33 1.62 -15.92
N VAL A 38 -8.19 1.67 -15.23
CA VAL A 38 -6.91 2.10 -15.83
C VAL A 38 -6.47 1.19 -16.98
N LEU A 39 -6.71 -0.11 -16.86
CA LEU A 39 -6.38 -1.09 -17.89
C LEU A 39 -7.62 -1.61 -18.62
N SER A 40 -8.75 -0.90 -18.51
CA SER A 40 -9.96 -1.29 -19.24
C SER A 40 -9.75 -1.13 -20.74
N GLN A 41 -10.48 -1.95 -21.49
CA GLN A 41 -10.50 -1.86 -22.94
C GLN A 41 -10.89 -0.46 -23.43
N ASP A 42 -11.86 0.19 -22.78
CA ASP A 42 -12.32 1.54 -23.13
C ASP A 42 -11.20 2.58 -23.09
N ARG A 43 -10.27 2.44 -22.13
CA ARG A 43 -9.09 3.31 -22.08
C ARG A 43 -8.04 2.88 -23.10
N LEU A 44 -7.75 1.58 -23.20
CA LEU A 44 -6.66 1.07 -24.03
C LEU A 44 -6.93 1.15 -25.55
N CYS A 45 -8.19 1.13 -25.98
CA CYS A 45 -8.56 1.11 -27.40
C CYS A 45 -8.28 2.44 -28.13
N THR A 46 -8.12 3.54 -27.40
CA THR A 46 -7.79 4.85 -27.97
C THR A 46 -6.47 5.40 -27.43
N ALA A 47 -5.77 6.18 -28.25
CA ALA A 47 -4.55 6.86 -27.83
C ALA A 47 -4.81 7.84 -26.66
N ALA A 48 -5.91 8.59 -26.73
CA ALA A 48 -6.32 9.51 -25.67
C ALA A 48 -6.62 8.78 -24.35
N GLY A 49 -7.33 7.65 -24.40
CA GLY A 49 -7.61 6.84 -23.22
C GLY A 49 -6.35 6.23 -22.61
N THR A 50 -5.42 5.76 -23.45
CA THR A 50 -4.15 5.19 -22.98
C THR A 50 -3.27 6.27 -22.33
N GLN A 51 -3.26 7.48 -22.90
CA GLN A 51 -2.59 8.62 -22.29
C GLN A 51 -3.21 9.00 -20.93
N MET A 52 -4.54 8.91 -20.80
CA MET A 52 -5.23 9.14 -19.53
C MET A 52 -4.86 8.08 -18.48
N SER A 53 -4.71 6.81 -18.89
CA SER A 53 -4.19 5.74 -18.04
C SER A 53 -2.77 6.02 -17.56
N LEU A 54 -1.87 6.39 -18.46
CA LEU A 54 -0.48 6.76 -18.11
C LEU A 54 -0.44 7.92 -17.11
N GLN A 55 -1.25 8.97 -17.30
CA GLN A 55 -1.35 10.08 -16.35
C GLN A 55 -1.88 9.63 -14.99
N THR A 56 -2.88 8.73 -14.97
CA THR A 56 -3.41 8.16 -13.72
C THR A 56 -2.32 7.38 -12.98
N LEU A 57 -1.51 6.60 -13.70
CA LEU A 57 -0.39 5.84 -13.14
C LEU A 57 0.73 6.75 -12.60
N GLU A 58 1.02 7.86 -13.28
CA GLU A 58 1.95 8.88 -12.79
C GLU A 58 1.45 9.51 -11.48
N GLN A 59 0.16 9.87 -11.41
CA GLN A 59 -0.46 10.38 -10.19
C GLN A 59 -0.40 9.36 -9.04
N LEU A 60 -0.68 8.09 -9.32
CA LEU A 60 -0.56 7.01 -8.34
C LEU A 60 0.88 6.83 -7.84
N SER A 61 1.86 6.95 -8.73
CA SER A 61 3.29 6.89 -8.40
C SER A 61 3.70 8.04 -7.49
N ALA A 62 3.30 9.28 -7.83
CA ALA A 62 3.56 10.45 -7.01
C ALA A 62 2.90 10.34 -5.62
N LEU A 63 1.64 9.89 -5.57
CA LEU A 63 0.90 9.65 -4.33
C LEU A 63 1.61 8.61 -3.45
N THR A 64 2.04 7.50 -4.04
CA THR A 64 2.75 6.41 -3.34
C THR A 64 4.08 6.88 -2.79
N LYS A 65 4.84 7.65 -3.58
CA LYS A 65 6.10 8.26 -3.15
C LYS A 65 5.90 9.24 -1.99
N ALA A 66 4.88 10.09 -2.06
CA ALA A 66 4.56 11.04 -1.00
C ALA A 66 4.18 10.31 0.31
N HIS A 67 3.30 9.31 0.23
CA HIS A 67 2.91 8.51 1.40
C HIS A 67 4.09 7.76 2.01
N LYS A 68 4.98 7.19 1.19
CA LYS A 68 6.23 6.54 1.64
C LYS A 68 7.14 7.50 2.40
N ALA A 69 7.31 8.73 1.88
CA ALA A 69 8.10 9.76 2.56
C ALA A 69 7.47 10.18 3.91
N THR A 70 6.15 10.38 3.95
CA THR A 70 5.43 10.68 5.20
C THR A 70 5.59 9.55 6.21
N PHE A 71 5.39 8.29 5.80
CA PHE A 71 5.54 7.14 6.68
C PHE A 71 6.95 7.06 7.28
N GLN A 72 7.99 7.26 6.47
CA GLN A 72 9.38 7.28 6.95
C GLN A 72 9.60 8.33 8.03
N GLN A 73 9.11 9.56 7.82
CA GLN A 73 9.22 10.65 8.80
C GLN A 73 8.46 10.33 10.09
N VAL A 74 7.24 9.79 9.96
CA VAL A 74 6.39 9.45 11.09
C VAL A 74 6.98 8.32 11.92
N VAL A 75 7.48 7.23 11.30
CA VAL A 75 8.10 6.12 12.05
C VAL A 75 9.38 6.55 12.75
N LEU A 76 10.22 7.35 12.10
CA LEU A 76 11.44 7.85 12.72
C LEU A 76 11.11 8.75 13.92
N GLY A 77 10.18 9.69 13.75
CA GLY A 77 9.73 10.57 14.82
C GLY A 77 9.08 9.81 15.98
N ALA A 78 8.24 8.82 15.66
CA ALA A 78 7.56 7.98 16.64
C ALA A 78 8.56 7.17 17.47
N THR A 79 9.50 6.51 16.80
CA THR A 79 10.48 5.66 17.46
C THR A 79 11.38 6.48 18.39
N SER A 80 11.85 7.65 17.94
CA SER A 80 12.66 8.55 18.76
C SER A 80 11.91 9.03 20.01
N ALA A 81 10.66 9.50 19.86
CA ALA A 81 9.86 9.99 20.99
C ALA A 81 9.48 8.87 21.98
N LEU A 82 9.21 7.67 21.48
CA LEU A 82 8.93 6.50 22.32
C LEU A 82 10.18 6.04 23.07
N VAL A 83 11.36 6.08 22.45
CA VAL A 83 12.63 5.76 23.13
C VAL A 83 12.96 6.79 24.21
N GLU A 84 12.77 8.07 23.93
CA GLU A 84 12.99 9.16 24.90
C GLU A 84 12.10 9.01 26.13
N THR A 85 10.79 8.79 25.92
CA THR A 85 9.84 8.57 27.03
C THR A 85 10.12 7.28 27.82
N MET A 86 10.59 6.21 27.16
CA MET A 86 11.04 4.99 27.86
C MET A 86 12.26 5.25 28.75
N SER A 87 13.19 6.12 28.35
CA SER A 87 14.40 6.39 29.15
C SER A 87 14.12 6.98 30.53
N GLY A 88 12.94 7.60 30.71
CA GLY A 88 12.46 8.12 31.99
C GLY A 88 11.71 7.10 32.87
N MET A 89 11.55 5.85 32.43
CA MET A 89 10.85 4.80 33.17
C MET A 89 11.79 4.01 34.09
N PRO A 90 11.26 3.33 35.13
CA PRO A 90 12.00 2.31 35.87
C PRO A 90 12.54 1.19 34.96
N GLU A 91 13.76 0.71 35.20
CA GLU A 91 14.48 -0.25 34.34
C GLU A 91 13.70 -1.55 34.06
N ALA A 92 12.93 -2.04 35.05
CA ALA A 92 12.07 -3.20 34.89
C ALA A 92 10.98 -3.01 33.81
N LEU A 93 10.40 -1.81 33.71
CA LEU A 93 9.40 -1.47 32.71
C LEU A 93 10.04 -1.15 31.34
N GLN A 94 11.27 -0.65 31.34
CA GLN A 94 12.00 -0.38 30.10
C GLN A 94 12.21 -1.65 29.26
N GLN A 95 12.58 -2.78 29.88
CA GLN A 95 12.79 -4.02 29.13
C GLN A 95 11.49 -4.55 28.51
N GLU A 96 10.39 -4.53 29.27
CA GLU A 96 9.08 -4.99 28.81
C GLU A 96 8.59 -4.17 27.60
N HIS A 97 8.61 -2.84 27.72
CA HIS A 97 8.19 -1.95 26.65
C HIS A 97 9.12 -1.97 25.44
N ARG A 98 10.44 -2.11 25.65
CA ARG A 98 11.42 -2.18 24.54
C ARG A 98 11.18 -3.39 23.65
N SER A 99 10.96 -4.56 24.22
CA SER A 99 10.71 -5.78 23.43
C SER A 99 9.42 -5.67 22.60
N SER A 100 8.37 -5.10 23.19
CA SER A 100 7.08 -4.87 22.54
C SER A 100 7.17 -3.80 21.45
N LEU A 101 7.91 -2.71 21.70
CA LEU A 101 8.14 -1.64 20.74
C LEU A 101 8.89 -2.14 19.50
N VAL A 102 9.99 -2.88 19.69
CA VAL A 102 10.77 -3.44 18.58
C VAL A 102 9.93 -4.38 17.72
N THR A 103 9.16 -5.26 18.35
CA THR A 103 8.27 -6.20 17.64
C THR A 103 7.24 -5.43 16.80
N THR A 104 6.58 -4.45 17.41
CA THR A 104 5.53 -3.64 16.76
C THR A 104 6.10 -2.81 15.60
N VAL A 105 7.23 -2.13 15.81
CA VAL A 105 7.88 -1.33 14.76
C VAL A 105 8.31 -2.20 13.59
N ASN A 106 8.94 -3.35 13.85
CA ASN A 106 9.36 -4.26 12.79
C ASN A 106 8.18 -4.80 11.97
N LEU A 107 7.07 -5.16 12.64
CA LEU A 107 5.85 -5.59 11.97
C LEU A 107 5.28 -4.49 11.07
N HIS A 108 5.21 -3.25 11.56
CA HIS A 108 4.73 -2.12 10.75
C HIS A 108 5.65 -1.80 9.58
N LEU A 109 6.97 -1.80 9.80
CA LEU A 109 7.96 -1.58 8.74
C LEU A 109 7.87 -2.64 7.66
N SER A 110 7.77 -3.92 8.03
CA SER A 110 7.62 -5.03 7.08
C SER A 110 6.32 -4.89 6.28
N ALA A 111 5.19 -4.65 6.95
CA ALA A 111 3.90 -4.52 6.28
C ALA A 111 3.88 -3.36 5.27
N GLN A 112 4.46 -2.21 5.64
CA GLN A 112 4.49 -1.03 4.78
C GLN A 112 5.52 -1.16 3.66
N SER A 113 6.69 -1.72 3.94
CA SER A 113 7.70 -2.05 2.91
C SER A 113 7.08 -2.88 1.80
N ASP A 114 6.38 -3.95 2.18
CA ASP A 114 5.77 -4.86 1.23
C ASP A 114 4.62 -4.21 0.46
N PHE A 115 3.80 -3.38 1.13
CA PHE A 115 2.77 -2.59 0.46
C PHE A 115 3.37 -1.70 -0.63
N TYR A 116 4.43 -0.95 -0.31
CA TYR A 116 5.09 -0.09 -1.30
C TYR A 116 5.71 -0.90 -2.43
N ALA A 117 6.37 -2.02 -2.14
CA ALA A 117 6.95 -2.89 -3.16
C ALA A 117 5.88 -3.46 -4.10
N GLY A 118 4.76 -3.93 -3.55
CA GLY A 118 3.62 -4.42 -4.35
C GLY A 118 3.04 -3.31 -5.24
N ARG A 119 2.79 -2.13 -4.67
CA ARG A 119 2.24 -0.99 -5.40
C ARG A 119 3.17 -0.50 -6.52
N GLU A 120 4.48 -0.43 -6.26
CA GLU A 120 5.49 -0.08 -7.25
C GLU A 120 5.54 -1.11 -8.39
N ARG A 121 5.49 -2.42 -8.08
CA ARG A 121 5.41 -3.49 -9.10
C ARG A 121 4.14 -3.38 -9.96
N TRP A 122 2.99 -3.12 -9.33
CA TRP A 122 1.72 -2.95 -10.03
C TRP A 122 1.78 -1.76 -11.00
N ILE A 123 2.29 -0.61 -10.55
CA ILE A 123 2.45 0.59 -11.39
C ILE A 123 3.37 0.32 -12.57
N GLN A 124 4.49 -0.37 -12.35
CA GLN A 124 5.45 -0.71 -13.40
C GLN A 124 4.82 -1.62 -14.46
N ALA A 125 4.11 -2.68 -14.05
CA ALA A 125 3.42 -3.58 -14.96
C ALA A 125 2.33 -2.85 -15.76
N ALA A 126 1.50 -2.04 -15.09
CA ALA A 126 0.45 -1.27 -15.77
C ALA A 126 1.00 -0.24 -16.78
N ASN A 127 2.12 0.43 -16.45
CA ASN A 127 2.80 1.31 -17.40
C ASN A 127 3.34 0.54 -18.60
N ALA A 128 3.96 -0.62 -18.38
CA ALA A 128 4.49 -1.46 -19.45
C ALA A 128 3.37 -1.90 -20.41
N ILE A 129 2.20 -2.28 -19.88
CA ILE A 129 1.01 -2.59 -20.69
C ILE A 129 0.58 -1.38 -21.52
N CYS A 130 0.44 -0.21 -20.91
CA CYS A 130 0.03 1.00 -21.63
C CYS A 130 1.01 1.36 -22.76
N HIS A 131 2.32 1.26 -22.50
CA HIS A 131 3.35 1.52 -23.51
C HIS A 131 3.40 0.47 -24.62
N LEU A 132 3.20 -0.81 -24.30
CA LEU A 132 3.09 -1.89 -25.29
C LEU A 132 1.91 -1.63 -26.23
N VAL A 133 0.73 -1.33 -25.67
CA VAL A 133 -0.48 -1.04 -26.43
C VAL A 133 -0.27 0.17 -27.35
N GLU A 134 0.34 1.25 -26.84
CA GLU A 134 0.61 2.44 -27.65
C GLU A 134 1.61 2.14 -28.78
N ALA A 135 2.70 1.42 -28.48
CA ALA A 135 3.72 1.07 -29.46
C ALA A 135 3.20 0.16 -30.59
N ARG A 136 2.19 -0.67 -30.31
CA ARG A 136 1.60 -1.61 -31.26
C ARG A 136 0.24 -1.19 -31.79
N ARG A 137 -0.26 0.01 -31.44
CA ARG A 137 -1.62 0.46 -31.75
C ARG A 137 -1.94 0.39 -33.24
N ALA A 138 -1.01 0.81 -34.10
CA ALA A 138 -1.21 0.84 -35.55
C ALA A 138 -1.38 -0.55 -36.18
N THR A 139 -0.88 -1.59 -35.52
CA THR A 139 -0.88 -2.98 -36.00
C THR A 139 -1.80 -3.89 -35.20
N SER A 140 -2.39 -3.40 -34.12
CA SER A 140 -3.26 -4.18 -33.23
C SER A 140 -4.72 -3.99 -33.61
N HIS A 141 -5.52 -5.04 -33.42
CA HIS A 141 -6.96 -4.97 -33.56
C HIS A 141 -7.63 -4.91 -32.18
N PHE A 142 -8.50 -3.93 -31.98
CA PHE A 142 -9.27 -3.77 -30.75
C PHE A 142 -10.70 -4.24 -31.02
N GLY A 143 -11.09 -5.38 -30.48
CA GLY A 143 -12.43 -5.98 -30.64
C GLY A 143 -13.11 -6.21 -29.30
N GLU A 144 -14.37 -6.65 -29.28
CA GLU A 144 -15.18 -6.81 -28.04
C GLU A 144 -14.56 -7.75 -26.97
N HIS A 145 -13.57 -8.55 -27.35
CA HIS A 145 -12.88 -9.49 -26.46
C HIS A 145 -11.46 -9.04 -26.06
N GLY A 146 -11.08 -7.80 -26.38
CA GLY A 146 -9.80 -7.21 -26.01
C GLY A 146 -8.91 -6.83 -27.20
N ILE A 147 -7.60 -6.89 -26.97
CA ILE A 147 -6.56 -6.44 -27.90
C ILE A 147 -5.94 -7.67 -28.55
N VAL A 148 -5.95 -7.71 -29.88
CA VAL A 148 -5.25 -8.73 -30.66
C VAL A 148 -4.00 -8.10 -31.27
N PHE A 149 -2.84 -8.54 -30.82
CA PHE A 149 -1.56 -8.13 -31.39
C PHE A 149 -1.24 -8.91 -32.66
N ALA A 150 -0.39 -8.33 -33.51
CA ALA A 150 0.07 -8.97 -34.74
C ALA A 150 1.20 -10.00 -34.52
N ASP A 151 1.91 -9.91 -33.38
CA ASP A 151 2.99 -10.80 -32.97
C ASP A 151 2.62 -11.46 -31.63
N ASP A 152 2.68 -12.79 -31.58
CA ASP A 152 2.39 -13.58 -30.38
C ASP A 152 3.27 -13.18 -29.18
N ARG A 153 4.49 -12.69 -29.44
CA ARG A 153 5.40 -12.23 -28.36
C ARG A 153 4.87 -11.01 -27.62
N ASP A 154 4.15 -10.13 -28.31
CA ASP A 154 3.53 -8.98 -27.67
C ASP A 154 2.36 -9.44 -26.79
N ALA A 155 1.61 -10.48 -27.20
CA ALA A 155 0.58 -11.10 -26.38
C ALA A 155 1.17 -11.78 -25.13
N ASP A 156 2.24 -12.56 -25.28
CA ASP A 156 2.96 -13.17 -24.15
C ASP A 156 3.47 -12.11 -23.16
N THR A 157 3.94 -10.97 -23.67
CA THR A 157 4.41 -9.84 -22.85
C THR A 157 3.25 -9.19 -22.08
N LEU A 158 2.10 -9.00 -22.74
CA LEU A 158 0.89 -8.51 -22.08
C LEU A 158 0.47 -9.45 -20.93
N ASP A 159 0.39 -10.75 -21.20
CA ASP A 159 -0.02 -11.77 -20.24
C ASP A 159 0.93 -11.82 -19.03
N ALA A 160 2.24 -11.73 -19.25
CA ALA A 160 3.22 -11.67 -18.17
C ALA A 160 3.00 -10.46 -17.25
N HIS A 161 2.66 -9.29 -17.80
CA HIS A 161 2.37 -8.11 -16.99
C HIS A 161 1.01 -8.18 -16.27
N LEU A 162 -0.01 -8.76 -16.91
CA LEU A 162 -1.30 -9.02 -16.26
C LEU A 162 -1.14 -10.00 -15.10
N GLN A 163 -0.30 -11.02 -15.25
CA GLN A 163 0.03 -11.95 -14.16
C GLN A 163 0.69 -11.23 -12.98
N VAL A 164 1.63 -10.30 -13.23
CA VAL A 164 2.23 -9.50 -12.15
C VAL A 164 1.17 -8.67 -11.40
N ILE A 165 0.20 -8.11 -12.11
CA ILE A 165 -0.90 -7.35 -11.50
C ILE A 165 -1.76 -8.25 -10.61
N GLU A 166 -2.13 -9.43 -11.09
CA GLU A 166 -2.91 -10.41 -10.33
C GLU A 166 -2.14 -10.94 -9.12
N GLU A 167 -0.86 -11.26 -9.26
CA GLU A 167 -0.01 -11.68 -8.14
C GLU A 167 0.04 -10.62 -7.03
N VAL A 168 0.20 -9.35 -7.39
CA VAL A 168 0.17 -8.24 -6.42
C VAL A 168 -1.20 -8.17 -5.74
N HIS A 169 -2.29 -8.28 -6.50
CA HIS A 169 -3.64 -8.25 -5.95
C HIS A 169 -3.89 -9.38 -4.93
N GLN A 170 -3.50 -10.61 -5.27
CA GLN A 170 -3.63 -11.75 -4.38
C GLN A 170 -2.83 -11.56 -3.09
N GLN A 171 -1.61 -11.01 -3.17
CA GLN A 171 -0.81 -10.69 -2.00
C GLN A 171 -1.50 -9.64 -1.11
N GLU A 172 -2.12 -8.61 -1.69
CA GLU A 172 -2.88 -7.60 -0.95
C GLU A 172 -4.08 -8.21 -0.21
N VAL A 173 -4.84 -9.09 -0.86
CA VAL A 173 -5.98 -9.79 -0.27
C VAL A 173 -5.55 -10.67 0.90
N VAL A 174 -4.50 -11.49 0.73
CA VAL A 174 -3.97 -12.35 1.80
C VAL A 174 -3.58 -11.50 3.02
N ARG A 175 -2.86 -10.41 2.80
CA ARG A 175 -2.41 -9.51 3.89
C ARG A 175 -3.57 -8.81 4.58
N MET A 176 -4.61 -8.43 3.85
CA MET A 176 -5.82 -7.86 4.44
C MET A 176 -6.50 -8.86 5.36
N ASN A 177 -6.62 -10.12 4.92
CA ASN A 177 -7.19 -11.20 5.73
C ASN A 177 -6.36 -11.48 6.99
N GLU A 178 -5.03 -11.51 6.88
CA GLU A 178 -4.16 -11.63 8.05
C GLU A 178 -4.32 -10.47 9.03
N ARG A 179 -4.44 -9.23 8.52
CA ARG A 179 -4.66 -8.05 9.36
C ARG A 179 -5.99 -8.13 10.09
N LEU A 180 -7.06 -8.53 9.40
CA LEU A 180 -8.39 -8.73 10.00
C LEU A 180 -8.35 -9.84 11.05
N SER A 181 -7.67 -10.95 10.79
CA SER A 181 -7.49 -12.04 11.76
C SER A 181 -6.76 -11.57 13.01
N ARG A 182 -5.67 -10.81 12.86
CA ARG A 182 -4.94 -10.24 14.01
C ARG A 182 -5.79 -9.25 14.79
N MET A 183 -6.52 -8.37 14.11
CA MET A 183 -7.45 -7.43 14.77
C MET A 183 -8.57 -8.16 15.53
N ALA A 184 -9.12 -9.23 14.96
CA ALA A 184 -10.14 -10.05 15.62
C ALA A 184 -9.58 -10.76 16.86
N GLN A 185 -8.35 -11.29 16.80
CA GLN A 185 -7.67 -11.89 17.94
C GLN A 185 -7.37 -10.87 19.04
N SER A 186 -6.88 -9.68 18.68
CA SER A 186 -6.66 -8.58 19.64
C SER A 186 -7.97 -8.08 20.25
N ALA A 187 -9.06 -7.99 19.48
CA ALA A 187 -10.38 -7.61 19.99
C ALA A 187 -10.97 -8.66 20.94
N ALA A 188 -10.79 -9.95 20.63
CA ALA A 188 -11.22 -11.06 21.49
C ALA A 188 -10.46 -11.07 22.83
N ILE A 189 -9.15 -10.77 22.82
CA ILE A 189 -8.32 -10.63 24.03
C ILE A 189 -8.75 -9.42 24.87
N LEU A 190 -9.22 -8.35 24.22
CA LEU A 190 -9.70 -7.13 24.87
C LEU A 190 -11.20 -7.16 25.25
N GLY A 191 -11.91 -8.27 25.03
CA GLY A 191 -13.33 -8.41 25.34
C GLY A 191 -14.29 -7.64 24.44
N ILE A 192 -13.82 -7.13 23.30
CA ILE A 192 -14.61 -6.39 22.31
C ILE A 192 -15.11 -7.40 21.27
N ARG A 193 -16.43 -7.65 21.21
CA ARG A 193 -17.01 -8.50 20.15
C ARG A 193 -16.82 -7.81 18.78
N PRO A 194 -16.37 -8.53 17.73
CA PRO A 194 -16.39 -7.99 16.39
C PRO A 194 -17.85 -7.69 16.02
N LEU A 195 -18.10 -6.48 15.53
CA LEU A 195 -19.40 -6.10 14.97
C LEU A 195 -19.63 -6.97 13.74
N GLY A 196 -20.70 -7.78 13.82
CA GLY A 196 -21.20 -8.55 12.68
C GLY A 196 -21.91 -7.69 11.67
#